data_AF-A0A4Y2MZ19-F1
#
_entry.id   AF-A0A4Y2MZ19-F1
#
_cell.length_a   1.000
_cell.length_b   1.000
_cell.length_c   1.000
_cell.angle_alpha   90.00
_cell.angle_beta   90.00
_cell.angle_gamma   90.00
#
_symmetry.space_group_name_H-M   'P 1'
#
loop_
_entity.id
_entity.type
_entity.pdbx_description
1 polymer ?
#
loop_
_entity_poly.entity_id
_entity_poly.type
_entity_poly.pdbx_seq_one_letter_code
_entity_poly.pdbx_strand_id
1 'polypeptide(L)'
;MSKVYGETFMSESKVPKWCRNFDAGRTDVHDADGQGRKPMSTDDLVQRVDQAIRGNRRFTISGLSDLFPEISRSALYPIVSERLEYRKLCAR
;
A
#
# COMPACT_ATOMS: atom_id res chain seq x y z
N MET A 1 36.90 -12.68 -7.54
CA MET A 1 35.77 -13.28 -8.29
C MET A 1 35.68 -12.81 -9.75
N SER A 2 36.11 -11.59 -10.09
CA SER A 2 36.01 -11.08 -11.47
C SER A 2 36.82 -11.84 -12.53
N LYS A 3 37.91 -12.53 -12.15
CA LYS A 3 38.70 -13.38 -13.08
C LYS A 3 37.88 -14.53 -13.71
N VAL A 4 36.81 -14.97 -13.05
CA VAL A 4 35.94 -16.07 -13.52
C VAL A 4 34.58 -15.57 -13.97
N TYR A 5 34.01 -14.57 -13.28
CA TYR A 5 32.62 -14.13 -13.49
C TYR A 5 32.48 -12.77 -14.19
N GLY A 6 33.59 -12.12 -14.58
CA GLY A 6 33.57 -10.78 -15.17
C GLY A 6 33.27 -9.67 -14.16
N GLU A 7 33.04 -8.46 -14.65
CA GLU A 7 32.86 -7.26 -13.81
C GLU A 7 31.47 -7.14 -13.19
N THR A 8 30.49 -7.88 -13.72
CA THR A 8 29.09 -7.90 -13.27
C THR A 8 28.81 -8.98 -12.23
N PHE A 9 29.78 -9.30 -11.37
CA PHE A 9 29.59 -10.27 -10.30
C PHE A 9 28.91 -9.64 -9.07
N MET A 10 28.21 -10.46 -8.28
CA MET A 10 27.56 -10.00 -7.05
C MET A 10 28.60 -9.41 -6.08
N SER A 11 28.29 -8.30 -5.40
CA SER A 11 29.22 -7.72 -4.43
C SER A 11 29.53 -8.70 -3.30
N GLU A 12 30.77 -8.72 -2.82
CA GLU A 12 31.20 -9.67 -1.76
C GLU A 12 30.34 -9.57 -0.50
N SER A 13 29.77 -8.40 -0.22
CA SER A 13 28.82 -8.16 0.88
C SER A 13 27.50 -8.93 0.78
N LYS A 14 27.10 -9.41 -0.40
CA LYS A 14 25.88 -10.19 -0.63
C LYS A 14 26.09 -11.69 -0.44
N VAL A 15 27.32 -12.16 -0.54
CA VAL A 15 27.69 -13.59 -0.41
C VAL A 15 27.31 -14.16 0.96
N PRO A 16 27.60 -13.50 2.10
CA PRO A 16 27.23 -14.04 3.42
C PRO A 16 25.71 -14.19 3.61
N LYS A 17 24.91 -13.30 3.01
CA LYS A 17 23.44 -13.39 3.06
C LYS A 17 22.94 -14.64 2.31
N TRP A 18 23.55 -14.92 1.17
CA TRP A 18 23.26 -16.11 0.37
C TRP A 18 23.66 -17.40 1.07
N CYS A 19 24.86 -17.46 1.65
CA CYS A 19 25.30 -18.63 2.43
C CYS A 19 24.31 -18.93 3.57
N ARG A 20 23.91 -17.92 4.35
CA ARG A 20 22.93 -18.09 5.44
C ARG A 20 21.57 -18.59 4.95
N ASN A 21 21.09 -18.07 3.82
CA ASN A 21 19.82 -18.51 3.25
C ASN A 21 19.89 -19.97 2.79
N PHE A 22 21.02 -20.36 2.18
CA PHE A 22 21.26 -21.72 1.74
C PHE A 22 21.35 -22.70 2.92
N ASP A 23 22.10 -22.34 3.97
CA ASP A 23 22.19 -23.11 5.21
C ASP A 23 20.82 -23.23 5.92
N ALA A 24 19.96 -22.22 5.76
CA ALA A 24 18.58 -22.22 6.24
C ALA A 24 17.62 -23.03 5.35
N GLY A 25 18.11 -23.73 4.34
CA GLY A 25 17.31 -24.60 3.46
C GLY A 25 16.55 -23.88 2.35
N ARG A 26 16.83 -22.59 2.10
CA ARG A 26 16.25 -21.86 0.97
C ARG A 26 16.96 -22.25 -0.32
N THR A 27 16.31 -23.07 -1.14
CA THR A 27 16.83 -23.54 -2.43
C THR A 27 16.41 -22.69 -3.62
N ASP A 28 15.44 -21.79 -3.46
CA ASP A 28 14.98 -20.90 -4.52
C ASP A 28 15.96 -19.74 -4.75
N VAL A 29 16.32 -19.55 -6.02
CA VAL A 29 17.27 -18.54 -6.46
C VAL A 29 16.64 -17.17 -6.65
N HIS A 30 15.32 -17.13 -6.83
CA HIS A 30 14.59 -15.88 -7.00
C HIS A 30 14.47 -15.12 -5.69
N ASP A 31 14.44 -13.78 -5.77
CA ASP A 31 14.03 -12.97 -4.64
C ASP A 31 12.58 -13.34 -4.29
N ALA A 32 12.29 -13.48 -3.00
CA ALA A 32 10.92 -13.69 -2.57
C ALA A 32 10.09 -12.49 -3.03
N ASP A 33 8.84 -12.72 -3.42
CA ASP A 33 7.91 -11.65 -3.74
C ASP A 33 8.01 -10.59 -2.65
N GLY A 34 8.50 -9.42 -3.05
CA GLY A 34 8.70 -8.32 -2.13
C GLY A 34 7.37 -8.06 -1.48
N GLN A 35 7.28 -8.25 -0.16
CA GLN A 35 6.17 -7.74 0.61
C GLN A 35 6.28 -6.21 0.58
N GLY A 36 5.89 -5.61 -0.54
CA GLY A 36 5.65 -4.19 -0.64
C GLY A 36 4.62 -3.79 0.41
N ARG A 37 4.47 -2.48 0.64
CA ARG A 37 3.38 -1.97 1.48
C ARG A 37 2.08 -2.53 0.92
N LYS A 38 1.44 -3.45 1.63
CA LYS A 38 0.11 -3.96 1.24
C LYS A 38 -0.78 -2.73 1.09
N PRO A 39 -1.38 -2.50 -0.09
CA PRO A 39 -2.40 -1.47 -0.22
C PRO A 39 -3.44 -1.75 0.86
N MET A 40 -3.89 -0.69 1.54
CA MET A 40 -5.09 -0.81 2.36
C MET A 40 -6.18 -1.44 1.49
N SER A 41 -6.79 -2.53 1.97
CA SER A 41 -7.84 -3.18 1.21
C SER A 41 -8.91 -2.16 0.87
N THR A 42 -9.39 -2.17 -0.36
CA THR A 42 -10.39 -1.20 -0.83
C THR A 42 -11.65 -1.24 0.04
N ASP A 43 -11.96 -2.36 0.69
CA ASP A 43 -13.11 -2.47 1.61
C ASP A 43 -12.83 -1.87 2.99
N ASP A 44 -11.61 -2.05 3.53
CA ASP A 44 -11.20 -1.43 4.80
C ASP A 44 -11.22 0.10 4.68
N LEU A 45 -10.78 0.61 3.52
CA LEU A 45 -10.83 2.03 3.19
C LEU A 45 -12.26 2.57 3.20
N VAL A 46 -13.19 1.86 2.54
CA VAL A 46 -14.60 2.27 2.49
C VAL A 46 -15.25 2.25 3.87
N GLN A 47 -14.93 1.24 4.69
CA GLN A 47 -15.45 1.15 6.05
C GLN A 47 -14.96 2.33 6.92
N ARG A 48 -13.69 2.71 6.81
CA ARG A 48 -13.14 3.88 7.53
C ARG A 48 -13.79 5.19 7.09
N VAL A 49 -14.03 5.36 5.79
CA VAL A 49 -14.74 6.52 5.25
C VAL A 49 -16.18 6.58 5.77
N ASP A 50 -16.92 5.46 5.74
CA ASP A 50 -18.28 5.37 6.29
C ASP A 50 -18.32 5.72 7.79
N GLN A 51 -17.36 5.22 8.56
CA GLN A 51 -17.28 5.52 10.00
C GLN A 51 -17.02 7.01 10.26
N ALA A 52 -16.13 7.64 9.49
CA ALA A 52 -15.87 9.08 9.61
C ALA A 52 -17.12 9.91 9.30
N ILE A 53 -17.87 9.50 8.28
CA ILE A 53 -19.16 10.10 7.89
C ILE A 53 -20.21 9.97 8.99
N ARG A 54 -20.35 8.77 9.57
CA ARG A 54 -21.32 8.51 10.65
C ARG A 54 -20.97 9.28 11.93
N GLY A 55 -19.68 9.46 12.23
CA GLY A 55 -19.19 10.19 13.39
C GLY A 55 -19.47 11.70 13.33
N ASN A 56 -19.50 12.28 12.13
CA ASN A 56 -19.86 13.68 11.91
C ASN A 56 -20.71 13.85 10.66
N ARG A 57 -22.04 13.81 10.82
CA ARG A 57 -23.02 13.95 9.72
C ARG A 57 -22.96 15.27 8.94
N ARG A 58 -22.18 16.27 9.38
CA ARG A 58 -21.94 17.55 8.67
C ARG A 58 -20.55 17.58 8.04
N PHE A 59 -20.28 16.65 7.13
CA PHE A 59 -18.99 16.47 6.48
C PHE A 59 -18.99 17.05 5.05
N THR A 60 -17.82 17.53 4.62
CA THR A 60 -17.54 17.97 3.25
C THR A 60 -16.50 17.05 2.63
N ILE A 61 -16.45 16.97 1.29
CA ILE A 61 -15.39 16.23 0.58
C ILE A 61 -13.99 16.74 0.95
N SER A 62 -13.85 18.04 1.19
CA SER A 62 -12.59 18.62 1.68
C SER A 62 -12.20 18.08 3.06
N GLY A 63 -13.14 17.99 4.00
CA GLY A 63 -12.85 17.42 5.32
C GLY A 63 -12.46 15.94 5.27
N LEU A 64 -13.04 15.16 4.34
CA LEU A 64 -12.59 13.78 4.11
C LEU A 64 -11.18 13.74 3.52
N SER A 65 -10.83 14.65 2.61
CA SER A 65 -9.48 14.74 2.07
C SER A 65 -8.44 15.06 3.13
N ASP A 66 -8.80 15.86 4.15
CA ASP A 66 -7.92 16.20 5.26
C ASP A 66 -7.73 15.01 6.22
N LEU A 67 -8.76 14.18 6.41
CA LEU A 67 -8.73 12.97 7.23
C LEU A 67 -8.04 11.78 6.54
N PHE A 68 -8.09 11.74 5.21
CA PHE A 68 -7.55 10.67 4.38
C PHE A 68 -6.60 11.24 3.31
N PRO A 69 -5.44 11.80 3.70
CA PRO A 69 -4.49 12.39 2.76
C PRO A 69 -3.89 11.36 1.79
N GLU A 70 -3.96 10.07 2.11
CA GLU A 70 -3.58 8.97 1.23
C GLU A 70 -4.55 8.75 0.05
N ILE A 71 -5.74 9.38 0.05
CA ILE A 71 -6.75 9.27 -0.99
C ILE A 71 -6.93 10.61 -1.68
N SER A 72 -6.98 10.62 -3.02
CA SER A 72 -7.32 11.84 -3.75
C SER A 72 -8.79 12.22 -3.56
N ARG A 73 -9.10 13.53 -3.62
CA ARG A 73 -10.49 14.02 -3.63
C ARG A 73 -11.34 13.35 -4.71
N SER A 74 -10.77 13.12 -5.90
CA SER A 74 -11.48 12.48 -7.01
C SER A 74 -11.83 11.02 -6.72
N ALA A 75 -11.01 10.30 -5.96
CA ALA A 75 -11.30 8.92 -5.55
C ALA A 75 -12.29 8.86 -4.37
N LEU A 76 -12.33 9.88 -3.51
CA LEU A 76 -13.32 10.00 -2.43
C LEU A 76 -14.76 10.14 -2.95
N TYR A 77 -14.98 10.89 -4.05
CA TYR A 77 -16.31 11.08 -4.63
C TYR A 77 -17.06 9.76 -4.91
N PRO A 78 -16.56 8.85 -5.77
CA PRO A 78 -17.26 7.61 -6.10
C PRO A 78 -17.38 6.68 -4.88
N ILE A 79 -16.43 6.71 -3.94
CA ILE A 79 -16.58 5.96 -2.67
C ILE A 79 -17.83 6.42 -1.91
N VAL A 80 -18.02 7.74 -1.79
CA VAL A 80 -19.13 8.31 -1.02
C VAL A 80 -20.46 8.21 -1.78
N SER A 81 -20.47 8.49 -3.08
CA SER A 81 -21.72 8.52 -3.87
C SER A 81 -22.15 7.16 -4.41
N GLU A 82 -21.22 6.32 -4.86
CA GLU A 82 -21.54 5.05 -5.52
C GLU A 82 -21.44 3.87 -4.56
N ARG A 83 -20.36 3.80 -3.75
CA ARG A 83 -20.18 2.66 -2.83
C ARG A 83 -20.99 2.79 -1.54
N LEU A 84 -21.11 3.99 -1.00
CA LEU A 84 -21.83 4.27 0.24
C LEU A 84 -23.22 4.91 0.03
N GLU A 85 -23.56 5.25 -1.21
CA GLU A 85 -24.87 5.78 -1.62
C GLU A 85 -25.30 7.07 -0.89
N TYR A 86 -24.36 7.88 -0.39
CA TYR A 86 -24.65 9.16 0.25
C TYR A 86 -25.03 10.21 -0.79
N ARG A 87 -26.32 10.59 -0.82
CA ARG A 87 -26.88 11.53 -1.82
C ARG A 87 -26.69 13.01 -1.52
N LYS A 88 -26.41 13.39 -0.27
CA LYS A 88 -26.28 14.80 0.15
C LYS A 88 -25.07 14.98 1.06
N LEU A 89 -24.00 15.47 0.47
CA LEU A 89 -22.89 16.06 1.21
C LEU A 89 -23.20 17.54 1.31
N CYS A 90 -23.43 18.05 2.51
CA CYS A 90 -23.68 19.47 2.67
C CYS A 90 -22.40 20.23 2.30
N ALA A 91 -22.41 20.88 1.14
CA ALA A 91 -21.42 21.91 0.83
C ALA A 91 -21.55 23.03 1.85
N ARG A 92 -20.41 23.58 2.26
CA ARG A 92 -20.33 24.71 3.17
C ARG A 92 -19.88 25.94 2.40
#